data_AF-A0A820JL36-F1
#
_entry.id   AF-A0A820JL36-F1
#
_cell.length_a   1.000
_cell.length_b   1.000
_cell.length_c   1.000
_cell.angle_alpha   90.00
_cell.angle_beta   90.00
_cell.angle_gamma   90.00
#
_symmetry.space_group_name_H-M   'P 1'
#
loop_
_entity.id
_entity.type
_entity.pdbx_description
1 polymer ?
#
loop_
_entity_poly.entity_id
_entity_poly.type
_entity_poly.pdbx_seq_one_letter_code
_entity_poly.pdbx_strand_id
1 'polypeptide(L)'
;MRLGGRILMIIGIIVTVISALFCIIGLSTKGWLDGGGLFCNGCYKPPAALSVISFILLIVTIIALVLQMFEILTGALQLVPITLLFVATIFLLGTFVSATQRVLSYSFDLMVVAHFCSYIALAIIAYWLGQSSAGSN
;
A
#
# COMPACT_ATOMS: atom_id res chain seq x y z
N MET A 1 -15.72 -24.67 -5.39
CA MET A 1 -15.06 -23.35 -5.54
C MET A 1 -15.03 -22.99 -7.02
N ARG A 2 -15.75 -21.95 -7.45
CA ARG A 2 -15.75 -21.49 -8.86
C ARG A 2 -14.34 -21.00 -9.22
N LEU A 3 -13.79 -21.49 -10.32
CA LEU A 3 -12.46 -21.14 -10.86
C LEU A 3 -12.20 -19.62 -10.86
N GLY A 4 -13.25 -18.83 -11.15
CA GLY A 4 -13.19 -17.36 -11.14
C GLY A 4 -12.87 -16.72 -9.79
N GLY A 5 -13.28 -17.32 -8.67
CA GLY A 5 -13.00 -16.78 -7.34
C GLY A 5 -11.51 -16.85 -6.96
N ARG A 6 -10.84 -17.96 -7.31
CA ARG A 6 -9.39 -18.11 -7.08
C ARG A 6 -8.58 -17.14 -7.93
N ILE A 7 -9.01 -16.92 -9.17
CA ILE A 7 -8.33 -15.99 -10.10
C ILE A 7 -8.42 -14.54 -9.57
N LEU A 8 -9.60 -14.10 -9.12
CA LEU A 8 -9.80 -12.77 -8.54
C LEU A 8 -8.92 -12.54 -7.30
N MET A 9 -8.83 -13.55 -6.42
CA MET A 9 -7.96 -13.48 -5.24
C MET A 9 -6.48 -13.34 -5.61
N ILE A 10 -5.99 -14.15 -6.56
CA ILE A 10 -4.61 -14.08 -7.03
C ILE A 10 -4.31 -12.71 -7.64
N ILE A 11 -5.20 -12.18 -8.49
CA ILE A 11 -5.06 -10.86 -9.08
C ILE A 11 -4.99 -9.79 -7.98
N GLY A 12 -5.89 -9.83 -7.00
CA GLY A 12 -5.89 -8.89 -5.88
C GLY A 12 -4.58 -8.89 -5.10
N ILE A 13 -4.02 -10.07 -4.81
CA ILE A 13 -2.72 -10.21 -4.12
C ILE A 13 -1.59 -9.63 -4.98
N ILE A 14 -1.55 -9.96 -6.27
CA ILE A 14 -0.52 -9.43 -7.19
C ILE A 14 -0.55 -7.90 -7.23
N VAL A 15 -1.74 -7.30 -7.38
CA VAL A 15 -1.90 -5.84 -7.41
C VAL A 15 -1.48 -5.21 -6.07
N THR A 16 -1.75 -5.88 -4.94
CA THR A 16 -1.33 -5.45 -3.60
C THR A 16 0.19 -5.46 -3.48
N VAL A 17 0.86 -6.52 -3.94
CA VAL A 17 2.33 -6.64 -3.93
C VAL A 17 2.96 -5.55 -4.81
N ILE A 18 2.41 -5.32 -6.02
CA ILE A 18 2.88 -4.26 -6.92
C ILE A 18 2.74 -2.88 -6.27
N SER A 19 1.62 -2.60 -5.62
CA SER A 19 1.40 -1.34 -4.89
C SER A 19 2.40 -1.15 -3.75
N ALA A 20 2.66 -2.20 -2.95
CA ALA A 20 3.65 -2.16 -1.88
C ALA A 20 5.07 -1.91 -2.42
N LEU A 21 5.44 -2.53 -3.55
CA LEU A 21 6.73 -2.29 -4.21
C LEU A 21 6.87 -0.84 -4.65
N PHE A 22 5.83 -0.24 -5.25
CA PHE A 22 5.87 1.18 -5.61
C PHE A 22 6.00 2.09 -4.40
N CYS A 23 5.40 1.75 -3.26
CA CYS A 23 5.62 2.49 -2.01
C CYS A 23 7.09 2.42 -1.56
N ILE A 24 7.70 1.24 -1.59
CA ILE A 24 9.12 1.05 -1.21
C ILE A 24 10.05 1.81 -2.16
N ILE A 25 9.77 1.76 -3.48
CA ILE A 25 10.57 2.47 -4.49
C ILE A 25 10.40 3.99 -4.34
N GLY A 26 9.17 4.49 -4.17
CA GLY A 26 8.94 5.92 -3.93
C GLY A 26 9.56 6.43 -2.63
N LEU A 27 9.69 5.57 -1.60
CA LEU A 27 10.40 5.90 -0.35
C LEU A 27 11.93 5.88 -0.51
N SER A 28 12.47 4.97 -1.31
CA SER A 28 13.93 4.80 -1.50
C SER A 28 14.53 5.71 -2.57
N THR A 29 13.70 6.27 -3.45
CA THR A 29 14.14 7.19 -4.50
C THR A 29 14.45 8.57 -3.96
N LYS A 30 15.46 9.24 -4.53
CA LYS A 30 15.94 10.58 -4.11
C LYS A 30 14.97 11.73 -4.41
N GLY A 31 13.69 11.45 -4.73
CA GLY A 31 12.73 12.47 -5.13
C GLY A 31 12.15 13.29 -3.99
N TRP A 32 12.52 13.00 -2.73
CA TRP A 32 12.04 13.72 -1.55
C TRP A 32 12.59 15.15 -1.45
N LEU A 33 13.83 15.40 -1.89
CA LEU A 33 14.50 16.71 -1.99
C LEU A 33 15.85 16.54 -2.71
N ASP A 34 16.36 17.60 -3.38
CA ASP A 34 17.64 17.67 -4.12
C ASP A 34 18.81 16.93 -3.43
N GLY A 35 18.93 15.62 -3.67
CA GLY A 35 20.03 14.78 -3.21
C GLY A 35 19.86 14.08 -1.85
N GLY A 36 18.74 14.23 -1.14
CA GLY A 36 18.52 13.63 0.19
C GLY A 36 17.32 12.69 0.26
N GLY A 37 17.48 11.52 0.89
CA GLY A 37 16.36 10.62 1.21
C GLY A 37 15.50 11.13 2.38
N LEU A 38 14.39 10.43 2.70
CA LEU A 38 13.41 10.78 3.74
C LEU A 38 14.02 11.09 5.13
N PHE A 39 15.22 10.58 5.42
CA PHE A 39 15.93 10.72 6.69
C PHE A 39 17.24 11.51 6.58
N CYS A 40 17.37 12.44 5.63
CA CYS A 40 18.57 13.28 5.57
C CYS A 40 18.66 14.24 6.77
N ASN A 41 19.83 14.27 7.41
CA ASN A 41 20.14 15.23 8.47
C ASN A 41 20.32 16.64 7.87
N GLY A 42 19.51 17.60 8.35
CA GLY A 42 19.56 19.01 7.92
C GLY A 42 18.57 19.41 6.82
N CYS A 43 17.79 18.48 6.29
CA CYS A 43 16.75 18.76 5.29
C CYS A 43 15.42 19.21 5.94
N TYR A 44 14.56 19.88 5.16
CA TYR A 44 13.16 20.09 5.53
C TYR A 44 12.50 18.74 5.77
N LYS A 45 12.14 18.46 7.02
CA LYS A 45 11.52 17.20 7.41
C LYS A 45 10.03 17.32 7.08
N PRO A 46 9.48 16.53 6.14
CA PRO A 46 8.03 16.41 6.06
C PRO A 46 7.51 15.97 7.43
N PRO A 47 6.24 16.25 7.79
CA PRO A 47 5.71 15.97 9.12
C PRO A 47 6.07 14.55 9.57
N ALA A 48 7.04 14.47 10.49
CA ALA A 48 7.74 13.23 10.80
C ALA A 48 6.81 12.17 11.38
N ALA A 49 5.72 12.61 12.03
CA ALA A 49 4.68 11.72 12.51
C ALA A 49 3.98 10.97 11.37
N LEU A 50 3.63 11.64 10.28
CA LEU A 50 2.91 11.04 9.15
C LEU A 50 3.80 10.05 8.38
N SER A 51 5.08 10.38 8.17
CA SER A 51 6.03 9.46 7.54
C SER A 51 6.30 8.23 8.41
N VAL A 52 6.51 8.41 9.71
CA VAL A 52 6.74 7.30 10.65
C VAL A 52 5.51 6.39 10.74
N ILE A 53 4.31 6.95 10.86
CA ILE A 53 3.07 6.16 10.87
C ILE A 53 2.93 5.36 9.58
N SER A 54 3.15 5.99 8.42
CA SER A 54 3.06 5.31 7.14
C SER A 54 4.09 4.19 6.97
N PHE A 55 5.30 4.36 7.50
CA PHE A 55 6.34 3.35 7.46
C PHE A 55 6.03 2.16 8.37
N ILE A 56 5.53 2.42 9.58
CA ILE A 56 5.05 1.38 10.49
C ILE A 56 3.91 0.60 9.83
N LEU A 57 2.93 1.28 9.24
CA LEU A 57 1.83 0.64 8.53
C LEU A 57 2.33 -0.20 7.36
N LEU A 58 3.33 0.26 6.60
CA LEU A 58 3.93 -0.50 5.51
C LEU A 58 4.64 -1.77 6.03
N ILE A 59 5.39 -1.69 7.13
CA ILE A 59 6.02 -2.87 7.75
C ILE A 59 4.97 -3.87 8.20
N VAL A 60 3.95 -3.41 8.92
CA VAL A 60 2.85 -4.28 9.39
C VAL A 60 2.13 -4.90 8.19
N THR A 61 1.95 -4.15 7.10
CA THR A 61 1.38 -4.65 5.84
C THR A 61 2.22 -5.78 5.25
N ILE A 62 3.55 -5.62 5.18
CA ILE A 62 4.45 -6.65 4.66
C ILE A 62 4.38 -7.90 5.53
N ILE A 63 4.40 -7.74 6.86
CA ILE A 63 4.24 -8.87 7.79
C ILE A 63 2.89 -9.57 7.56
N ALA A 64 1.80 -8.80 7.43
CA ALA A 64 0.48 -9.35 7.17
C ALA A 64 0.39 -10.08 5.81
N LEU A 65 1.05 -9.57 4.76
CA LEU A 65 1.16 -10.25 3.46
C LEU A 65 1.94 -11.57 3.56
N VAL A 66 3.04 -11.59 4.32
CA VAL A 66 3.82 -12.80 4.57
C VAL A 66 2.98 -13.83 5.34
N LEU A 67 2.30 -13.41 6.41
CA LEU A 67 1.39 -14.29 7.16
C LEU A 67 0.24 -14.80 6.30
N GLN A 68 -0.25 -14.00 5.35
CA GLN A 68 -1.26 -14.44 4.38
C GLN A 68 -0.71 -15.46 3.38
N MET A 69 0.56 -15.35 2.96
CA MET A 69 1.22 -16.36 2.12
C MET A 69 1.39 -17.71 2.83
N PHE A 70 1.58 -17.71 4.15
CA PHE A 70 1.62 -18.93 4.96
C PHE A 70 0.22 -19.49 5.32
N GLU A 71 -0.85 -18.97 4.71
CA GLU A 71 -2.25 -19.35 4.97
C GLU A 71 -2.68 -19.21 6.45
N ILE A 72 -1.95 -18.40 7.23
CA ILE A 72 -2.27 -18.15 8.65
C ILE A 72 -3.50 -17.25 8.78
N LEU A 73 -3.67 -16.29 7.86
CA LEU A 73 -4.82 -15.38 7.82
C LEU A 73 -5.97 -16.02 7.03
N THR A 74 -7.07 -16.31 7.70
CA THR A 74 -8.27 -16.93 7.12
C THR A 74 -9.50 -16.02 7.21
N GLY A 75 -10.44 -16.21 6.28
CA GLY A 75 -11.69 -15.45 6.24
C GLY A 75 -11.49 -13.94 6.06
N ALA A 76 -12.19 -13.13 6.86
CA ALA A 76 -12.15 -11.67 6.77
C ALA A 76 -10.77 -11.06 7.09
N LEU A 77 -9.90 -11.80 7.78
CA LEU A 77 -8.54 -11.35 8.08
C LEU A 77 -7.70 -11.15 6.81
N GLN A 78 -8.06 -11.78 5.69
CA GLN A 78 -7.39 -11.60 4.40
C GLN A 78 -7.48 -10.18 3.85
N LEU A 79 -8.39 -9.34 4.35
CA LEU A 79 -8.48 -7.91 4.01
C LEU A 79 -7.49 -7.03 4.76
N VAL A 80 -6.96 -7.50 5.89
CA VAL A 80 -6.07 -6.73 6.76
C VAL A 80 -4.86 -6.15 6.01
N PRO A 81 -4.09 -6.93 5.23
CA PRO A 81 -2.94 -6.36 4.52
C PRO A 81 -3.35 -5.31 3.46
N ILE A 82 -4.46 -5.51 2.76
CA ILE A 82 -4.89 -4.57 1.71
C ILE A 82 -5.43 -3.26 2.31
N THR A 83 -6.20 -3.36 3.40
CA THR A 83 -6.71 -2.18 4.11
C THR A 83 -5.57 -1.40 4.77
N LEU A 84 -4.61 -2.09 5.39
CA LEU A 84 -3.40 -1.44 5.92
C LEU A 84 -2.58 -0.77 4.82
N LEU A 85 -2.42 -1.42 3.66
CA LEU A 85 -1.71 -0.83 2.52
C LEU A 85 -2.42 0.43 2.00
N PHE A 86 -3.75 0.37 1.87
CA PHE A 86 -4.56 1.51 1.43
C PHE A 86 -4.43 2.70 2.40
N VAL A 87 -4.48 2.46 3.71
CA VAL A 87 -4.27 3.50 4.72
C VAL A 87 -2.83 4.03 4.68
N ALA A 88 -1.83 3.16 4.52
CA ALA A 88 -0.43 3.56 4.40
C ALA A 88 -0.20 4.48 3.19
N THR A 89 -0.82 4.19 2.04
CA THR A 89 -0.68 5.03 0.84
C THR A 89 -1.32 6.40 1.01
N ILE A 90 -2.46 6.52 1.72
CA ILE A 90 -3.06 7.82 2.06
C ILE A 90 -2.10 8.67 2.90
N PHE A 91 -1.52 8.08 3.95
CA PHE A 91 -0.57 8.80 4.80
C PHE A 91 0.69 9.20 4.02
N LEU A 92 1.21 8.32 3.16
CA LEU A 92 2.35 8.63 2.29
C LEU A 92 2.03 9.82 1.37
N LEU A 93 0.87 9.80 0.69
CA LEU A 93 0.42 10.90 -0.15
C LEU A 93 0.29 12.21 0.65
N GLY A 94 -0.26 12.13 1.87
CA GLY A 94 -0.36 13.26 2.79
C GLY A 94 1.00 13.85 3.18
N THR A 95 2.02 13.02 3.38
CA THR A 95 3.40 13.50 3.60
C THR A 95 3.97 14.23 2.39
N PHE A 96 3.68 13.78 1.17
CA PHE A 96 4.16 14.45 -0.04
C PHE A 96 3.42 15.76 -0.30
N VAL A 97 2.09 15.77 -0.15
CA VAL A 97 1.27 16.98 -0.34
C VAL A 97 1.59 18.03 0.72
N SER A 98 1.82 17.65 1.98
CA SER A 98 2.25 18.60 3.03
C SER A 98 3.68 19.12 2.85
N ALA A 99 4.50 18.47 2.01
CA ALA A 99 5.85 18.88 1.67
C ALA A 99 5.92 19.79 0.43
N THR A 100 4.85 20.56 0.15
CA THR A 100 4.52 21.43 -1.02
C THR A 100 5.62 22.22 -1.77
N GLN A 101 6.91 22.16 -1.42
CA GLN A 101 7.91 23.08 -1.94
C GLN A 101 8.97 22.53 -2.90
N ARG A 102 9.24 21.22 -3.00
CA ARG A 102 10.33 20.75 -3.90
C ARG A 102 10.44 19.23 -4.07
N VAL A 103 9.33 18.53 -4.17
CA VAL A 103 9.36 17.07 -4.43
C VAL A 103 9.57 16.86 -5.94
N LEU A 104 10.58 16.06 -6.33
CA LEU A 104 10.72 15.66 -7.74
C LEU A 104 9.49 14.83 -8.14
N SER A 105 8.87 15.21 -9.25
CA SER A 105 7.63 14.64 -9.80
C SER A 105 7.58 13.11 -9.75
N TYR A 106 8.70 12.44 -10.01
CA TYR A 106 8.76 10.98 -10.09
C TYR A 106 8.35 10.22 -8.82
N SER A 107 8.81 10.62 -7.62
CA SER A 107 8.45 9.89 -6.38
C SER A 107 7.00 10.13 -5.96
N PHE A 108 6.47 11.32 -6.27
CA PHE A 108 5.06 11.64 -6.08
C PHE A 108 4.18 10.82 -7.04
N ASP A 109 4.54 10.76 -8.32
CA ASP A 109 3.81 10.01 -9.34
C ASP A 109 3.74 8.51 -9.00
N LEU A 110 4.86 7.93 -8.52
CA LEU A 110 4.89 6.54 -8.06
C LEU A 110 3.94 6.29 -6.88
N MET A 111 3.80 7.25 -5.97
CA MET A 111 2.90 7.12 -4.81
C MET A 111 1.43 7.24 -5.20
N VAL A 112 1.13 8.12 -6.16
CA VAL A 112 -0.22 8.20 -6.75
C VAL A 112 -0.56 6.89 -7.43
N VAL A 113 0.35 6.33 -8.24
CA VAL A 113 0.17 5.01 -8.87
C VAL A 113 -0.01 3.91 -7.82
N ALA A 114 0.82 3.90 -6.77
CA ALA A 114 0.70 2.94 -5.67
C ALA A 114 -0.67 3.01 -4.99
N HIS A 115 -1.19 4.22 -4.75
CA HIS A 115 -2.50 4.45 -4.17
C HIS A 115 -3.61 3.91 -5.08
N PHE A 116 -3.59 4.21 -6.38
CA PHE A 116 -4.54 3.67 -7.34
C PHE A 116 -4.52 2.13 -7.38
N CYS A 117 -3.34 1.51 -7.39
CA CYS A 117 -3.21 0.07 -7.32
C CYS A 117 -3.80 -0.50 -6.01
N SER A 118 -3.54 0.14 -4.86
CA SER A 118 -4.10 -0.30 -3.58
C SER A 118 -5.64 -0.21 -3.55
N TYR A 119 -6.21 0.81 -4.18
CA TYR A 119 -7.66 0.97 -4.31
C TYR A 119 -8.28 -0.14 -5.19
N ILE A 120 -7.67 -0.43 -6.35
CA ILE A 120 -8.12 -1.51 -7.23
C ILE A 120 -8.03 -2.86 -6.53
N ALA A 121 -6.94 -3.13 -5.81
CA ALA A 121 -6.80 -4.36 -5.03
C ALA A 121 -7.90 -4.50 -3.97
N LEU A 122 -8.21 -3.41 -3.26
CA LEU A 122 -9.28 -3.39 -2.26
C LEU A 122 -10.65 -3.67 -2.89
N ALA A 123 -10.95 -3.04 -4.03
CA ALA A 123 -12.21 -3.25 -4.74
C ALA A 123 -12.37 -4.71 -5.23
N ILE A 124 -11.31 -5.29 -5.80
CA ILE A 124 -11.31 -6.68 -6.28
C ILE A 124 -11.57 -7.66 -5.14
N ILE A 125 -10.90 -7.47 -4.00
CA ILE A 125 -10.98 -8.41 -2.87
C ILE A 125 -12.29 -8.22 -2.09
N ALA A 126 -12.78 -6.99 -1.95
CA ALA A 126 -14.10 -6.72 -1.39
C ALA A 126 -15.22 -7.37 -2.23
N TYR A 127 -15.13 -7.25 -3.56
CA TYR A 127 -16.06 -7.91 -4.47
C TYR A 127 -16.01 -9.43 -4.36
N TRP A 128 -14.80 -10.01 -4.27
CA TRP A 128 -14.63 -11.45 -4.09
C TRP A 128 -15.23 -11.97 -2.77
N LEU A 129 -15.02 -11.26 -1.66
CA LEU A 129 -15.61 -11.62 -0.36
C LEU A 129 -17.13 -11.49 -0.37
N GLY A 130 -17.67 -10.46 -1.04
CA GLY A 130 -19.11 -10.28 -1.24
C GLY A 130 -19.73 -11.45 -1.99
N GLN A 131 -19.10 -11.92 -3.07
CA GLN A 131 -19.57 -13.10 -3.81
C GLN A 131 -19.48 -14.39 -2.98
N SER A 132 -18.41 -14.54 -2.19
CA SER A 132 -18.20 -15.73 -1.36
C SER A 132 -19.26 -15.85 -0.25
N SER A 133 -19.74 -14.71 0.25
CA SER A 133 -20.80 -14.63 1.26
C SER A 133 -22.20 -14.82 0.67
N ALA A 134 -22.43 -14.41 -0.58
CA ALA A 134 -23.73 -14.54 -1.25
C ALA A 134 -24.03 -15.96 -1.78
N GLY A 135 -23.01 -16.81 -1.92
CA GLY A 135 -23.15 -18.19 -2.44
C GLY A 135 -23.35 -19.27 -1.38
N SER A 136 -23.55 -18.91 -0.10
CA SER A 136 -23.75 -19.88 1.01
C SER A 136 -25.21 -19.98 1.50
N ASN A 137 -26.18 -19.48 0.74
CA ASN A 137 -27.62 -19.73 0.93
C ASN A 137 -28.13 -20.66 -0.17
#